data_AF-A0A7W8ELM5-F1
#
_entry.id   AF-A0A7W8ELM5-F1
#
_cell.length_a   1.000
_cell.length_b   1.000
_cell.length_c   1.000
_cell.angle_alpha   90.00
_cell.angle_beta   90.00
_cell.angle_gamma   90.00
#
_symmetry.space_group_name_H-M   'P 1'
#
loop_
_entity.id
_entity.type
_entity.pdbx_description
1 polymer ?
#
loop_
_entity_poly.entity_id
_entity_poly.type
_entity_poly.pdbx_seq_one_letter_code
_entity_poly.pdbx_strand_id
1 'polypeptide(L)'
;MRQTPSSTDENLIAASEENASLEAVEVEFALGAQDVLTDGFDLSLAKAAEIVGGEVLFNMPALDTTNAQRIGAILVPSAVQDQVVFVTLLNDGITLSHAPLSGNNVLFESLGRNYAAVMGKLKNGL
;
A
#
# COMPACT_ATOMS: atom_id res chain seq x y z
N MET A 1 -5.56 -18.40 49.53
CA MET A 1 -4.56 -18.32 48.44
C MET A 1 -5.31 -18.05 47.14
N ARG A 2 -4.72 -17.25 46.26
CA ARG A 2 -5.37 -16.41 45.24
C ARG A 2 -6.13 -17.21 44.17
N GLN A 3 -7.33 -16.77 43.83
CA GLN A 3 -7.88 -16.91 42.48
C GLN A 3 -7.16 -15.90 41.58
N THR A 4 -6.76 -16.33 40.40
CA THR A 4 -6.44 -15.45 39.26
C THR A 4 -7.23 -15.96 38.06
N PRO A 5 -8.02 -15.11 37.39
CA PRO A 5 -8.72 -15.48 36.16
C PRO A 5 -7.73 -15.58 35.01
N SER A 6 -7.84 -16.66 34.22
CA SER A 6 -7.19 -16.83 32.92
C SER A 6 -8.13 -16.24 31.86
N SER A 7 -7.87 -15.03 31.40
CA SER A 7 -8.67 -14.37 30.36
C SER A 7 -7.85 -13.31 29.62
N THR A 8 -6.86 -13.70 28.81
CA THR A 8 -6.17 -12.70 27.94
C THR A 8 -5.66 -13.21 26.59
N ASP A 9 -5.88 -14.47 26.17
CA ASP A 9 -5.26 -14.98 24.94
C ASP A 9 -6.23 -15.21 23.77
N GLU A 10 -7.45 -14.66 23.80
CA GLU A 10 -8.42 -14.83 22.69
C GLU A 10 -8.66 -13.54 21.87
N ASN A 11 -7.96 -12.43 22.12
CA ASN A 11 -8.25 -11.16 21.44
C ASN A 11 -7.09 -10.52 20.68
N LEU A 12 -6.02 -11.26 20.36
CA LEU A 12 -4.90 -10.73 19.58
C LEU A 12 -5.12 -10.81 18.05
N ILE A 13 -6.22 -11.41 17.59
CA ILE A 13 -6.51 -11.63 16.16
C ILE A 13 -7.43 -10.54 15.58
N ALA A 14 -7.84 -9.54 16.38
CA ALA A 14 -8.80 -8.50 15.96
C ALA A 14 -8.19 -7.09 15.80
N ALA A 15 -6.86 -6.96 15.71
CA ALA A 15 -6.19 -5.65 15.67
C ALA A 15 -5.56 -5.28 14.31
N SER A 16 -5.81 -6.06 13.25
CA SER A 16 -5.23 -5.79 11.92
C SER A 16 -6.25 -5.41 10.83
N GLU A 17 -7.56 -5.38 11.14
CA GLU A 17 -8.61 -4.97 10.19
C GLU A 17 -9.18 -3.57 10.47
N GLU A 18 -8.97 -3.02 11.68
CA GLU A 18 -9.47 -1.69 12.05
C GLU A 18 -8.48 -0.60 11.62
N ASN A 19 -8.60 -0.12 10.37
CA ASN A 19 -8.22 1.21 9.84
C ASN A 19 -7.76 1.19 8.37
N ALA A 20 -8.15 0.20 7.56
CA ALA A 20 -8.00 0.34 6.11
C ALA A 20 -8.87 1.51 5.63
N SER A 21 -8.25 2.54 5.01
CA SER A 21 -9.01 3.65 4.43
C SER A 21 -9.84 3.15 3.24
N LEU A 22 -10.92 3.86 2.89
CA LEU A 22 -11.72 3.52 1.71
C LEU A 22 -10.84 3.46 0.45
N GLU A 23 -9.91 4.40 0.32
CA GLU A 23 -8.97 4.49 -0.79
C GLU A 23 -8.04 3.26 -0.87
N ALA A 24 -7.60 2.72 0.29
CA ALA A 24 -6.79 1.51 0.32
C ALA A 24 -7.59 0.28 -0.16
N VAL A 25 -8.86 0.20 0.23
CA VAL A 25 -9.78 -0.86 -0.21
C VAL A 25 -10.05 -0.75 -1.71
N GLU A 26 -10.32 0.45 -2.23
CA GLU A 26 -10.53 0.67 -3.68
C GLU A 26 -9.31 0.26 -4.49
N VAL A 27 -8.10 0.60 -4.02
CA VAL A 27 -6.84 0.16 -4.63
C VAL A 27 -6.71 -1.37 -4.58
N GLU A 28 -7.01 -2.01 -3.45
CA GLU A 28 -6.98 -3.47 -3.35
C GLU A 28 -7.91 -4.14 -4.37
N PHE A 29 -9.15 -3.66 -4.51
CA PHE A 29 -10.08 -4.16 -5.52
C PHE A 29 -9.58 -3.92 -6.95
N ALA A 30 -9.04 -2.74 -7.23
CA ALA A 30 -8.49 -2.40 -8.53
C ALA A 30 -7.30 -3.30 -8.89
N LEU A 31 -6.40 -3.57 -7.95
CA LEU A 31 -5.26 -4.47 -8.13
C LEU A 31 -5.70 -5.92 -8.33
N GLY A 32 -6.74 -6.38 -7.63
CA GLY A 32 -7.30 -7.72 -7.78
C GLY A 32 -7.88 -8.01 -9.18
N ALA A 33 -8.18 -6.97 -9.96
CA ALA A 33 -8.62 -7.09 -11.35
C ALA A 33 -7.48 -7.17 -12.38
N GLN A 34 -6.21 -7.02 -11.95
CA GLN A 34 -5.06 -6.96 -12.84
C GLN A 34 -4.43 -8.34 -13.07
N ASP A 35 -3.94 -8.58 -14.29
CA ASP A 35 -3.15 -9.77 -14.61
C ASP A 35 -1.65 -9.42 -14.57
N VAL A 36 -1.04 -9.56 -13.40
CA VAL A 36 0.38 -9.25 -13.17
C VAL A 36 1.31 -10.14 -13.98
N LEU A 37 0.90 -11.39 -14.28
CA LEU A 37 1.71 -12.30 -15.08
C LEU A 37 1.88 -11.79 -16.51
N THR A 38 0.80 -11.26 -17.08
CA THR A 38 0.79 -10.74 -18.45
C THR A 38 1.29 -9.30 -18.52
N ASP A 39 0.82 -8.44 -17.63
CA ASP A 39 1.07 -6.99 -17.68
C ASP A 39 2.38 -6.58 -16.99
N GLY A 40 2.82 -7.37 -16.01
CA GLY A 40 3.90 -6.99 -15.10
C GLY A 40 3.48 -5.89 -14.12
N PHE A 41 4.27 -5.72 -13.06
CA PHE A 41 3.92 -4.84 -11.94
C PHE A 41 3.70 -3.38 -12.32
N ASP A 42 4.51 -2.85 -13.25
CA ASP A 42 4.45 -1.45 -13.65
C ASP A 42 3.10 -1.09 -14.30
N LEU A 43 2.68 -1.92 -15.26
CA LEU A 43 1.41 -1.71 -15.96
C LEU A 43 0.21 -2.05 -15.07
N SER A 44 0.30 -3.09 -14.21
CA SER A 44 -0.76 -3.38 -13.23
C SER A 44 -0.97 -2.22 -12.25
N LEU A 45 0.11 -1.58 -11.77
CA LEU A 45 0.01 -0.38 -10.94
C LEU A 45 -0.65 0.78 -11.69
N ALA A 46 -0.25 1.03 -12.93
CA ALA A 46 -0.80 2.11 -13.73
C ALA A 46 -2.31 1.92 -13.99
N LYS A 47 -2.73 0.71 -14.35
CA LYS A 47 -4.15 0.36 -14.55
C LYS A 47 -4.95 0.47 -13.25
N ALA A 48 -4.41 0.01 -12.12
CA ALA A 48 -5.07 0.14 -10.84
C ALA A 48 -5.23 1.61 -10.42
N ALA A 49 -4.20 2.43 -10.61
CA ALA A 49 -4.27 3.87 -10.37
C ALA A 49 -5.32 4.54 -11.26
N GLU A 50 -5.40 4.18 -12.55
CA GLU A 50 -6.42 4.71 -13.47
C GLU A 50 -7.85 4.39 -12.99
N ILE A 51 -8.10 3.16 -12.53
CA ILE A 51 -9.41 2.72 -12.03
C ILE A 51 -9.89 3.57 -10.85
N VAL A 52 -8.98 3.89 -9.92
CA VAL A 52 -9.31 4.68 -8.71
C VAL A 52 -9.17 6.19 -8.92
N GLY A 53 -8.89 6.64 -10.15
CA GLY A 53 -8.62 8.05 -10.44
C GLY A 53 -7.37 8.61 -9.75
N GLY A 54 -6.44 7.73 -9.39
CA GLY A 54 -5.20 8.04 -8.70
C GLY A 54 -4.00 8.21 -9.65
N GLU A 55 -2.83 8.33 -9.06
CA GLU A 55 -1.56 8.51 -9.75
C GLU A 55 -0.47 7.61 -9.15
N VAL A 56 0.26 6.90 -9.99
CA VAL A 56 1.45 6.17 -9.55
C VAL A 56 2.54 7.18 -9.21
N LEU A 57 2.98 7.17 -7.95
CA LEU A 57 4.08 8.01 -7.48
C LEU A 57 5.45 7.42 -7.84
N PHE A 58 5.59 6.11 -7.63
CA PHE A 58 6.81 5.39 -7.96
C PHE A 58 6.55 3.88 -8.07
N ASN A 59 7.51 3.19 -8.68
CA ASN A 59 7.63 1.75 -8.73
C ASN A 59 9.13 1.40 -8.65
N MET A 60 9.57 0.78 -7.56
CA MET A 60 10.98 0.55 -7.26
C MET A 60 11.24 -0.87 -6.73
N PRO A 61 12.49 -1.37 -6.80
CA PRO A 61 12.89 -2.55 -6.04
C PRO A 61 12.64 -2.35 -4.54
N ALA A 62 12.25 -3.41 -3.84
CA ALA A 62 12.18 -3.39 -2.38
C ALA A 62 13.60 -3.24 -1.78
N LEU A 63 13.72 -2.55 -0.64
CA LEU A 63 14.97 -2.45 0.11
C LEU A 63 15.21 -3.71 0.94
N ASP A 64 14.14 -4.21 1.55
CA ASP A 64 14.12 -5.52 2.18
C ASP A 64 13.37 -6.49 1.27
N THR A 65 14.12 -7.41 0.66
CA THR A 65 13.60 -8.37 -0.31
C THR A 65 13.13 -9.68 0.33
N THR A 66 13.00 -9.75 1.66
CA THR A 66 12.61 -10.99 2.35
C THR A 66 11.24 -11.47 1.89
N ASN A 67 10.29 -10.56 1.67
CA ASN A 67 8.91 -10.88 1.30
C ASN A 67 8.46 -10.26 -0.02
N ALA A 68 9.05 -9.14 -0.42
CA ALA A 68 8.65 -8.39 -1.61
C ALA A 68 9.84 -8.11 -2.50
N GLN A 69 9.65 -8.16 -3.81
CA GLN A 69 10.69 -7.81 -4.78
C GLN A 69 10.55 -6.37 -5.28
N ARG A 70 9.33 -5.82 -5.28
CA ARG A 70 9.04 -4.46 -5.72
C ARG A 70 8.02 -3.79 -4.82
N ILE A 71 8.11 -2.47 -4.76
CA ILE A 71 7.19 -1.61 -4.03
C ILE A 71 6.78 -0.46 -4.94
N GLY A 72 5.48 -0.24 -5.05
CA GLY A 72 4.89 0.92 -5.68
C GLY A 72 4.09 1.73 -4.67
N ALA A 73 3.77 2.96 -5.07
CA ALA A 73 2.87 3.83 -4.32
C ALA A 73 1.90 4.51 -5.26
N ILE A 74 0.63 4.55 -4.88
CA ILE A 74 -0.45 5.22 -5.60
C ILE A 74 -0.96 6.36 -4.71
N LEU A 75 -0.99 7.58 -5.23
CA LEU A 75 -1.71 8.70 -4.64
C LEU A 75 -3.16 8.62 -5.07
N VAL A 76 -4.07 8.49 -4.11
CA VAL A 76 -5.51 8.43 -4.33
C VAL A 76 -6.12 9.73 -3.80
N PRO A 77 -6.75 10.55 -4.66
CA PRO A 77 -7.46 11.75 -4.23
C PRO A 77 -8.59 11.40 -3.26
N SER A 78 -8.77 12.22 -2.22
CA SER A 78 -9.86 12.05 -1.25
C SER A 78 -10.48 13.38 -0.86
N ALA A 79 -11.73 13.37 -0.40
CA ALA A 79 -12.46 14.58 -0.03
C ALA A 79 -11.85 15.32 1.18
N VAL A 80 -11.13 14.60 2.04
CA VAL A 80 -10.51 15.17 3.26
C VAL A 80 -9.02 15.43 3.03
N GLN A 81 -8.30 14.41 2.59
CA GLN A 81 -6.87 14.47 2.32
C GLN A 81 -6.46 13.30 1.44
N ASP A 82 -5.74 13.57 0.35
CA ASP A 82 -5.19 12.54 -0.52
C ASP A 82 -4.41 11.48 0.28
N GLN A 83 -4.62 10.21 -0.09
CA GLN A 83 -4.00 9.07 0.56
C GLN A 83 -2.89 8.49 -0.31
N VAL A 84 -1.79 8.08 0.31
CA VAL A 84 -0.73 7.33 -0.37
C VAL A 84 -0.88 5.87 0.01
N VAL A 85 -1.27 5.03 -0.95
CA VAL A 85 -1.42 3.59 -0.78
C VAL A 85 -0.18 2.90 -1.32
N PHE A 86 0.44 2.06 -0.50
CA PHE A 86 1.61 1.27 -0.89
C PHE A 86 1.17 -0.09 -1.39
N VAL A 87 1.82 -0.54 -2.46
CA VAL A 87 1.55 -1.83 -3.09
C VAL A 87 2.86 -2.57 -3.21
N THR A 88 2.88 -3.83 -2.82
CA THR A 88 4.05 -4.70 -2.91
C THR A 88 3.80 -5.80 -3.91
N LEU A 89 4.80 -6.10 -4.75
CA LEU A 89 4.85 -7.35 -5.49
C LEU A 89 5.66 -8.34 -4.66
N LEU A 90 5.01 -9.43 -4.25
CA LEU A 90 5.69 -10.48 -3.50
C LEU A 90 6.70 -11.24 -4.36
N ASN A 91 7.57 -11.99 -3.69
CA ASN A 91 8.67 -12.72 -4.35
C ASN A 91 8.20 -13.84 -5.31
N ASP A 92 6.92 -14.21 -5.29
CA ASP A 92 6.34 -15.14 -6.26
C ASP A 92 6.11 -14.53 -7.65
N GLY A 93 6.25 -13.21 -7.80
CA GLY A 93 6.12 -12.54 -9.09
C GLY A 93 4.70 -12.24 -9.53
N ILE A 94 3.70 -12.58 -8.72
CA ILE A 94 2.29 -12.50 -9.14
C ILE A 94 1.38 -11.94 -8.06
N THR A 95 1.72 -12.13 -6.79
CA THR A 95 0.87 -11.69 -5.68
C THR A 95 1.14 -10.22 -5.39
N LEU A 96 0.07 -9.43 -5.48
CA LEU A 96 0.05 -8.04 -5.03
C LEU A 96 -0.49 -7.98 -3.60
N SER A 97 0.16 -7.20 -2.75
CA SER A 97 -0.29 -6.97 -1.38
C SER A 97 -0.24 -5.49 -1.03
N HIS A 98 -1.29 -5.01 -0.35
CA HIS A 98 -1.38 -3.67 0.21
C HIS A 98 -0.98 -3.61 1.70
N ALA A 99 -0.47 -4.71 2.25
CA ALA A 99 -0.13 -4.81 3.67
C ALA A 99 0.84 -3.70 4.10
N PRO A 100 0.80 -3.29 5.39
CA PRO A 100 1.74 -2.32 5.92
C PRO A 100 3.18 -2.68 5.59
N LEU A 101 3.98 -1.66 5.24
CA LEU A 101 5.39 -1.87 4.98
C LEU A 101 6.09 -2.34 6.25
N SER A 102 7.09 -3.21 6.10
CA SER A 102 7.85 -3.80 7.21
C SER A 102 9.34 -3.84 6.91
N GLY A 103 10.16 -4.08 7.93
CA GLY A 103 11.61 -4.10 7.81
C GLY A 103 12.15 -2.76 7.31
N ASN A 104 13.13 -2.79 6.40
CA ASN A 104 13.70 -1.56 5.83
C ASN A 104 12.75 -0.85 4.84
N ASN A 105 11.65 -1.49 4.44
CA ASN A 105 10.72 -0.91 3.47
C ASN A 105 9.86 0.22 4.09
N VAL A 106 9.77 0.34 5.42
CA VAL A 106 9.07 1.45 6.11
C VAL A 106 9.61 2.83 5.69
N LEU A 107 10.86 2.92 5.22
CA LEU A 107 11.46 4.14 4.70
C LEU A 107 10.68 4.70 3.50
N PHE A 108 10.05 3.84 2.71
CA PHE A 108 9.25 4.25 1.55
C PHE A 108 7.97 5.00 1.95
N GLU A 109 7.46 4.86 3.17
CA GLU A 109 6.33 5.66 3.65
C GLU A 109 6.66 7.16 3.64
N SER A 110 7.81 7.50 4.22
CA SER A 110 8.30 8.87 4.24
C SER A 110 8.59 9.38 2.83
N LEU A 111 9.13 8.53 1.95
CA LEU A 111 9.39 8.90 0.57
C LEU A 111 8.10 9.21 -0.19
N GLY A 112 7.10 8.33 -0.13
CA GLY A 112 5.83 8.49 -0.83
C GLY A 112 5.10 9.75 -0.40
N ARG A 113 5.01 9.99 0.92
CA ARG A 113 4.39 11.21 1.46
C ARG A 113 5.11 12.48 1.01
N ASN A 114 6.45 12.50 1.08
CA ASN A 114 7.23 13.67 0.65
C ASN A 114 7.16 13.89 -0.86
N TYR A 115 7.20 12.81 -1.65
CA TYR A 115 7.06 12.88 -3.11
C TYR A 115 5.71 13.47 -3.49
N ALA A 116 4.60 12.95 -2.93
CA ALA A 116 3.26 13.49 -3.16
C ALA A 116 3.17 14.99 -2.80
N ALA A 117 3.74 15.39 -1.65
CA ALA A 117 3.74 16.78 -1.22
C ALA A 117 4.53 17.70 -2.18
N VAL A 118 5.67 17.25 -2.69
CA VAL A 118 6.48 18.01 -3.67
C VAL A 118 5.73 18.11 -5.00
N MET A 119 5.20 16.99 -5.50
CA MET A 119 4.51 16.96 -6.80
C MET A 119 3.20 17.75 -6.77
N GLY A 120 2.46 17.71 -5.65
CA GLY A 120 1.30 18.57 -5.44
C GLY A 120 1.66 20.06 -5.54
N LYS A 121 2.74 20.49 -4.87
CA LYS A 121 3.22 21.88 -4.99
C LYS A 121 3.59 22.27 -6.42
N LEU A 122 4.19 21.36 -7.20
CA LEU A 122 4.54 21.64 -8.59
C LEU A 122 3.31 21.75 -9.49
N LYS A 123 2.29 20.92 -9.26
CA LYS A 123 1.02 20.96 -10.02
C LYS A 123 0.17 22.19 -9.71
N ASN A 124 0.24 22.69 -8.47
CA ASN A 124 -0.53 23.83 -8.00
C ASN A 124 0.27 25.16 -8.01
N GLY A 125 1.53 25.15 -8.47
CA GLY A 125 2.50 26.23 -8.35
C GLY A 125 3.01 26.81 -9.68
N LEU A 126 2.27 26.61 -10.78
CA LEU A 126 2.34 27.36 -12.05
C LEU A 126 0.94 27.91 -12.38
#